data_AF-A0A1H8EW05-F1
#
_entry.id   AF-A0A1H8EW05-F1
#
_cell.length_a   1.000
_cell.length_b   1.000
_cell.length_c   1.000
_cell.angle_alpha   90.00
_cell.angle_beta   90.00
_cell.angle_gamma   90.00
#
_symmetry.space_group_name_H-M   'P 1'
#
loop_
_entity.id
_entity.type
_entity.pdbx_description
1 polymer ?
#
loop_
_entity_poly.entity_id
_entity_poly.type
_entity_poly.pdbx_seq_one_letter_code
_entity_poly.pdbx_strand_id
1 'polypeptide(L)' 'MAVAVILLLAALVAGLEIRPLIRKRMKKECWSFAVLSAIATTLAIFMVSEVNMPNPLNGISVLYQPLHDWLSALLR' A
#
# COMPACT_ATOMS: atom_id res chain seq x y z
N MET A 1 1.12 12.66 15.82
CA MET A 1 0.71 13.80 14.97
C MET A 1 0.44 13.36 13.53
N ALA A 2 1.41 12.81 12.80
CA ALA A 2 1.26 12.46 11.40
C ALA A 2 0.16 11.41 11.09
N VAL A 3 -0.01 10.38 11.93
CA VAL A 3 -1.10 9.38 11.75
C VAL A 3 -2.50 10.02 11.82
N ALA A 4 -2.72 10.98 12.72
CA ALA A 4 -4.01 11.67 12.85
C ALA A 4 -4.32 12.49 11.58
N VAL A 5 -3.31 13.13 10.99
CA VAL A 5 -3.45 13.87 9.73
C VAL A 5 -3.80 12.95 8.58
N ILE A 6 -3.13 11.79 8.47
CA ILE A 6 -3.40 10.77 7.45
C ILE A 6 -4.85 10.28 7.55
N LEU A 7 -5.30 9.93 8.76
CA LEU A 7 -6.68 9.46 8.97
C LEU A 7 -7.71 10.53 8.63
N LEU A 8 -7.44 11.79 8.98
CA LEU A 8 -8.34 12.91 8.70
C LEU A 8 -8.46 13.16 7.19
N LEU A 9 -7.33 13.14 6.46
CA LEU A 9 -7.32 13.25 5.00
C LEU A 9 -8.02 12.06 4.34
N ALA A 10 -7.74 10.84 4.77
CA ALA A 10 -8.38 9.63 4.25
C ALA A 10 -9.91 9.67 4.45
N ALA A 11 -10.37 10.10 5.63
CA ALA A 11 -11.79 10.25 5.91
C ALA A 11 -12.45 11.35 5.04
N LEU A 12 -11.74 12.45 4.77
CA LEU A 12 -12.23 13.54 3.94
C LEU A 12 -12.38 13.11 2.48
N VAL A 13 -11.35 12.45 1.93
CA VAL A 13 -11.38 11.89 0.57
C VAL A 13 -12.49 10.84 0.45
N ALA A 14 -12.53 9.88 1.38
CA ALA A 14 -13.57 8.86 1.41
C ALA A 14 -14.96 9.46 1.50
N GLY A 15 -15.17 10.50 2.30
CA GLY A 15 -16.45 11.21 2.40
C GLY A 15 -16.87 11.88 1.08
N LEU A 16 -15.93 12.45 0.33
CA LEU A 16 -16.19 13.08 -0.97
C LEU A 16 -16.50 12.07 -2.07
N GLU A 17 -15.81 10.93 -2.10
CA GLU A 17 -16.00 9.90 -3.13
C GLU A 17 -17.14 8.91 -2.81
N ILE A 18 -17.31 8.47 -1.56
CA ILE A 18 -18.35 7.50 -1.18
C ILE A 18 -19.76 8.09 -1.35
N ARG A 19 -19.95 9.39 -1.07
CA ARG A 19 -21.26 10.06 -1.20
C ARG A 19 -21.88 9.91 -2.61
N PRO A 20 -21.20 10.27 -3.71
CA PRO A 20 -21.73 10.07 -5.06
C PRO A 20 -21.87 8.59 -5.44
N LEU A 21 -20.96 7.72 -4.99
CA LEU A 21 -21.00 6.27 -5.23
C LEU A 21 -22.26 5.61 -4.62
N ILE A 22 -22.61 5.98 -3.39
CA ILE A 22 -23.83 5.52 -2.72
C ILE A 22 -25.07 6.08 -3.44
N ARG A 23 -25.07 7.36 -3.81
CA ARG A 23 -26.20 8.00 -4.52
C ARG A 23 -26.50 7.33 -5.86
N LYS A 24 -25.47 6.91 -6.59
CA LYS A 24 -25.59 6.19 -7.87
C LYS A 24 -25.87 4.69 -7.70
N ARG A 25 -26.01 4.19 -6.46
CA ARG A 25 -26.16 2.76 -6.11
C ARG A 25 -25.05 1.85 -6.67
N MET A 26 -23.85 2.39 -6.88
CA MET A 26 -22.72 1.69 -7.47
C MET A 26 -21.97 0.87 -6.41
N LYS A 27 -22.62 -0.21 -5.93
CA LYS A 27 -22.11 -1.02 -4.80
C LYS A 27 -20.75 -1.65 -5.07
N LYS A 28 -20.50 -2.10 -6.31
CA LYS A 28 -19.22 -2.73 -6.71
C LYS A 28 -18.06 -1.74 -6.61
N GLU A 29 -18.26 -0.54 -7.15
CA GLU A 29 -17.24 0.51 -7.15
C GLU A 29 -16.99 1.06 -5.75
N CYS A 30 -18.05 1.17 -4.94
CA CYS A 30 -17.92 1.58 -3.55
C CYS A 30 -17.07 0.57 -2.75
N TRP A 31 -17.23 -0.73 -3.04
CA TRP A 31 -16.44 -1.78 -2.41
C TRP A 31 -14.98 -1.74 -2.87
N SER A 32 -14.72 -1.63 -4.19
CA SER A 32 -13.35 -1.49 -4.69
C SER A 32 -12.66 -0.25 -4.14
N PHE A 33 -13.38 0.87 -4.05
CA PHE A 33 -12.87 2.12 -3.48
C PHE A 33 -12.50 1.95 -2.01
N ALA A 34 -13.40 1.35 -1.21
CA ALA A 34 -13.16 1.14 0.22
C ALA A 34 -11.95 0.24 0.47
N VAL A 35 -11.81 -0.85 -0.29
CA VAL A 35 -10.65 -1.75 -0.19
C VAL A 35 -9.36 -1.04 -0.56
N LEU A 36 -9.33 -0.31 -1.69
CA LEU A 36 -8.14 0.43 -2.11
C LEU A 36 -7.76 1.52 -1.10
N SER A 37 -8.73 2.28 -0.60
CA SER A 37 -8.51 3.32 0.41
C SER A 37 -7.99 2.74 1.72
N ALA A 38 -8.51 1.60 2.17
CA ALA A 38 -8.02 0.93 3.37
C ALA A 38 -6.56 0.48 3.21
N ILE A 39 -6.22 -0.09 2.06
CA ILE A 39 -4.84 -0.50 1.73
C ILE A 39 -3.91 0.72 1.72
N ALA A 40 -4.27 1.78 0.98
CA ALA A 40 -3.49 3.00 0.88
C ALA A 40 -3.26 3.67 2.25
N THR A 41 -4.30 3.75 3.07
CA THR A 41 -4.23 4.35 4.42
C THR A 41 -3.32 3.52 5.33
N THR A 42 -3.44 2.19 5.28
CA THR A 42 -2.59 1.29 6.07
C THR A 42 -1.11 1.42 5.68
N LEU A 43 -0.82 1.46 4.37
CA LEU A 43 0.53 1.70 3.84
C LEU A 43 1.10 3.05 4.30
N ALA A 44 0.30 4.12 4.24
CA ALA A 44 0.71 5.44 4.69
C ALA A 44 1.03 5.47 6.20
N ILE A 45 0.23 4.77 7.01
CA ILE A 45 0.48 4.62 8.45
C ILE A 45 1.76 3.84 8.71
N PHE A 46 2.01 2.74 7.98
CA PHE A 46 3.24 1.94 8.11
C PHE A 46 4.48 2.74 7.74
N MET A 47 4.41 3.53 6.66
CA MET A 47 5.51 4.38 6.21
C MET A 47 5.87 5.45 7.24
N VAL A 48 4.87 6.06 7.89
CA VAL A 48 5.08 7.10 8.92
C VAL A 48 5.42 6.53 10.28
N SER A 49 4.97 5.33 10.60
CA SER A 49 5.25 4.71 11.89
C SER A 49 6.68 4.22 12.03
N GLU A 50 7.52 4.39 10.99
CA GLU A 50 8.88 3.83 10.91
C GLU A 50 8.95 2.40 11.42
N VAL A 51 7.85 1.64 11.24
CA VAL A 51 7.88 0.21 11.46
C VAL A 51 9.01 -0.23 10.55
N ASN A 52 10.03 -0.87 11.13
CA ASN A 52 11.16 -1.44 10.43
C ASN A 52 10.63 -2.49 9.45
N MET A 53 10.04 -2.01 8.36
CA MET A 53 9.62 -2.79 7.25
C MET A 53 10.94 -3.35 6.76
N PRO A 54 11.18 -4.68 6.89
CA PRO A 54 12.38 -5.26 6.35
C PRO A 54 12.45 -4.75 4.92
N ASN A 55 13.52 -4.03 4.62
CA ASN A 55 13.65 -3.24 3.40
C ASN A 55 13.06 -4.07 2.25
N PRO A 56 12.02 -3.61 1.52
CA PRO A 56 11.42 -4.42 0.46
C PRO A 56 12.46 -4.82 -0.59
N LEU A 57 13.55 -4.06 -0.72
CA LEU A 57 14.73 -4.43 -1.49
C LEU A 57 15.43 -5.67 -0.95
N ASN A 58 15.41 -5.95 0.36
CA ASN A 58 15.92 -7.21 0.93
C ASN A 58 15.06 -8.40 0.46
N GLY A 59 13.73 -8.25 0.39
CA GLY A 59 12.86 -9.29 -0.16
C GLY A 59 13.13 -9.55 -1.64
N ILE A 60 13.32 -8.48 -2.42
CA ILE A 60 13.75 -8.57 -3.82
C ILE A 60 15.16 -9.20 -3.89
N SER A 61 16.07 -8.84 -2.99
CA SER A 61 17.44 -9.39 -2.98
C SER A 61 17.42 -10.90 -2.76
N VAL A 62 16.59 -11.42 -1.86
CA VAL A 62 16.41 -12.87 -1.64
C VAL A 62 15.90 -13.57 -2.91
N LEU A 63 15.00 -12.93 -3.66
CA LEU A 63 14.49 -13.47 -4.92
C LEU A 63 15.56 -13.53 -6.01
N TYR A 64 16.43 -12.52 -6.08
CA TYR A 64 17.48 -12.38 -7.10
C TYR A 64 18.80 -13.06 -6.71
N GLN A 65 19.01 -13.38 -5.44
CA GLN A 65 20.19 -14.08 -4.92
C GLN A 65 20.50 -15.39 -5.65
N PRO A 66 19.55 -16.33 -5.85
CA PRO A 66 19.85 -17.58 -6.56
C PRO A 66 20.25 -17.35 -8.02
N LEU A 67 19.74 -16.29 -8.66
CA LEU A 67 20.08 -15.92 -10.03
C LEU A 67 21.47 -15.29 -10.11
N HIS A 68 21.84 -14.49 -9.10
CA HIS A 68 23.18 -13.94 -8.93
C HIS A 68 24.22 -15.04 -8.68
N ASP A 69 23.91 -16.03 -7.84
CA ASP A 69 24.78 -17.17 -7.56
C ASP A 69 24.99 -18.04 -8.82
N TRP A 70 23.92 -18.23 -9.61
CA TRP A 70 24.02 -18.91 -10.92
C TRP A 70 24.89 -18.14 -11.91
N LEU A 71 24.67 -16.84 -12.04
CA LEU A 71 25.40 -16.00 -12.99
C LEU A 71 26.89 -15.89 -12.60
N SER A 72 27.18 -15.77 -11.31
CA SER A 72 28.55 -15.73 -10.79
C SER A 72 29.27 -17.06 -10.91
N ALA A 73 28.56 -18.20 -10.78
CA ALA A 73 29.12 -19.51 -11.06
C ALA A 73 29.42 -19.75 -12.55
N LEU A 74 28.65 -19.13 -13.45
CA LEU A 74 28.80 -19.27 -14.91
C LEU A 74 29.89 -18.35 -15.50
N LEU A 75 30.17 -17.23 -14.84
CA LEU A 75 31.22 -16.27 -15.20
C LEU A 75 32.59 -16.60 -14.58
N ARG A 76 32.69 -17.69 -13.81
CA ARG A 76 33.90 -18.16 -13.15
C ARG A 76 34.51 -19.34 -13.92
#